data_AF-A0A429F6U1-F1
#
_entry.id   AF-A0A429F6U1-F1
#
_cell.length_a   1.000
_cell.length_b   1.000
_cell.length_c   1.000
_cell.angle_alpha   90.00
_cell.angle_beta   90.00
_cell.angle_gamma   90.00
#
_symmetry.space_group_name_H-M   'P 1'
#
loop_
_entity.id
_entity.type
_entity.pdbx_description
1 polymer ?
#
loop_
_entity_poly.entity_id
_entity_poly.type
_entity_poly.pdbx_seq_one_letter_code
_entity_poly.pdbx_strand_id
1 'polypeptide(L)'
;MNAHDRLYHLAREIDARVAAIEQAARSGRTTALTRNIGAGLGAVTVDGSGSLISVELDRDVAGMQTGASLAGHVLRAINEAENAASARREAMIAEASGGTEK
;
A
#
# COMPACT_ATOMS: atom_id res chain seq x y z
N MET A 1 33.40 21.85 18.88
CA MET A 1 31.96 21.57 18.71
C MET A 1 31.28 21.78 20.06
N ASN A 2 30.42 22.79 20.17
CA ASN A 2 29.75 23.18 21.42
C ASN A 2 28.50 22.30 21.64
N ALA A 3 27.99 22.22 22.87
CA ALA A 3 26.70 21.60 23.19
C ALA A 3 25.56 22.16 22.31
N HIS A 4 25.61 23.45 21.94
CA HIS A 4 24.64 24.07 21.04
C HIS A 4 24.70 23.52 19.61
N ASP A 5 25.90 23.27 19.07
CA ASP A 5 26.05 22.63 17.75
C ASP A 5 25.44 21.23 17.76
N ARG A 6 25.71 20.44 18.82
CA ARG A 6 25.14 19.09 18.96
C ARG A 6 23.62 19.10 19.02
N LEU A 7 23.03 20.03 19.78
CA LEU A 7 21.58 20.17 19.88
C LEU A 7 20.97 20.57 18.54
N TYR A 8 21.61 21.48 17.80
CA TYR A 8 21.14 21.89 16.49
C TYR A 8 21.24 20.75 15.45
N HIS A 9 22.35 20.01 15.45
CA HIS A 9 22.52 18.82 14.63
C HIS A 9 21.44 17.77 14.92
N LEU A 10 21.19 17.49 16.20
CA LEU A 10 20.18 16.52 16.62
C LEU A 10 18.77 16.95 16.18
N ALA A 11 18.41 18.22 16.39
CA ALA A 11 17.12 18.75 15.95
C ALA A 11 16.95 18.60 14.43
N ARG A 12 17.98 18.94 13.65
CA ARG A 12 17.97 18.80 12.19
C ARG A 12 17.84 17.35 11.74
N GLU A 13 18.49 16.41 12.43
CA GLU A 13 18.36 14.98 12.17
C GLU A 13 16.95 14.46 12.48
N ILE A 14 16.33 14.94 13.55
CA ILE A 14 14.94 14.60 13.90
C ILE A 14 13.98 15.13 12.82
N ASP A 15 14.10 16.40 12.42
CA ASP A 15 13.26 16.99 11.38
C ASP A 15 13.37 16.23 10.06
N ALA A 16 14.59 15.84 9.67
CA ALA A 16 14.82 15.05 8.47
C ALA A 16 14.15 13.68 8.53
N ARG A 17 14.20 12.99 9.68
CA ARG A 17 13.53 11.69 9.88
C ARG A 17 12.01 11.82 9.86
N VAL A 18 11.46 12.84 10.52
CA VAL A 18 10.02 13.11 10.52
C VAL A 18 9.54 13.36 9.10
N ALA A 19 10.23 14.21 8.34
CA ALA A 19 9.88 14.48 6.94
C ALA A 19 9.94 13.21 6.06
N ALA A 20 10.94 12.34 6.27
CA ALA A 20 11.05 11.08 5.55
C ALA A 20 9.87 10.13 5.85
N ILE A 21 9.49 10.00 7.12
CA ILE A 21 8.34 9.17 7.55
C ILE A 21 7.04 9.73 6.98
N GLU A 22 6.82 11.04 7.04
CA GLU A 22 5.62 11.67 6.47
C GLU A 22 5.50 11.44 4.97
N GLN A 23 6.62 11.57 4.25
CA GLN A 23 6.66 11.34 2.82
C GLN A 23 6.40 9.87 2.47
N ALA A 24 6.97 8.93 3.24
CA ALA A 24 6.71 7.50 3.07
C ALA A 24 5.23 7.17 3.33
N ALA A 25 4.63 7.72 4.40
CA ALA A 25 3.22 7.53 4.72
C ALA A 25 2.28 8.12 3.64
N ARG A 26 2.66 9.28 3.07
CA ARG A 26 1.91 9.90 1.97
C ARG A 26 2.00 9.07 0.69
N SER A 27 3.22 8.68 0.30
CA SER A 27 3.48 7.88 -0.89
C SER A 27 2.80 6.51 -0.78
N GLY A 28 2.85 5.90 0.40
CA GLY A 28 2.15 4.66 0.72
C GLY A 28 0.67 4.78 0.42
N ARG A 29 -0.02 5.82 0.95
CA ARG A 29 -1.46 6.04 0.71
C ARG A 29 -1.83 6.22 -0.75
N THR A 30 -1.04 6.95 -1.53
CA THR A 30 -1.38 7.27 -2.92
C THR A 30 -0.97 6.21 -3.93
N THR A 31 -0.19 5.20 -3.52
CA THR A 31 0.26 4.14 -4.43
C THR A 31 -0.87 3.14 -4.64
N ALA A 32 -1.39 3.08 -5.86
CA ALA A 32 -2.36 2.06 -6.25
C ALA A 32 -1.71 0.67 -6.33
N LEU A 33 -2.47 -0.35 -5.96
CA LEU A 33 -2.10 -1.75 -6.07
C LEU A 33 -3.17 -2.48 -6.88
N THR A 34 -2.75 -3.08 -7.99
CA THR A 34 -3.59 -3.93 -8.83
C THR A 34 -3.33 -5.40 -8.54
N ARG A 35 -4.39 -6.19 -8.40
CA ARG A 35 -4.36 -7.64 -8.20
C ARG A 35 -5.30 -8.32 -9.18
N ASN A 36 -4.85 -9.43 -9.74
CA ASN A 36 -5.69 -10.23 -10.63
C ASN A 36 -6.77 -10.95 -9.83
N ILE A 37 -7.98 -10.98 -10.37
CA ILE A 37 -9.06 -11.83 -9.88
C ILE A 37 -8.78 -13.25 -10.38
N GLY A 38 -8.97 -14.23 -9.51
CA GLY A 38 -8.75 -15.64 -9.84
C GLY A 38 -9.54 -16.09 -11.08
N ALA A 39 -9.14 -17.22 -11.66
CA ALA A 39 -9.74 -17.78 -12.88
C ALA A 39 -9.70 -16.86 -14.11
N GLY A 40 -8.79 -15.88 -14.14
CA GLY A 40 -8.66 -14.96 -15.28
C GLY A 40 -9.83 -13.98 -15.40
N LEU A 41 -10.57 -13.76 -14.32
CA LEU A 41 -11.79 -12.95 -14.32
C LEU A 41 -11.55 -11.45 -14.50
N GLY A 42 -10.30 -10.99 -14.38
CA GLY A 42 -9.92 -9.59 -14.55
C GLY A 42 -9.03 -9.12 -13.40
N ALA A 43 -9.22 -7.89 -12.94
CA ALA A 43 -8.38 -7.27 -11.93
C ALA A 43 -9.14 -6.34 -10.98
N VAL A 44 -8.63 -6.20 -9.76
CA VAL A 44 -9.06 -5.26 -8.74
C VAL A 44 -7.92 -4.28 -8.48
N THR A 45 -8.23 -3.00 -8.39
CA THR A 45 -7.28 -1.97 -7.99
C THR A 45 -7.75 -1.27 -6.72
N VAL A 46 -6.88 -1.21 -5.72
CA VAL A 46 -7.07 -0.49 -4.46
C VAL A 46 -6.00 0.60 -4.31
N ASP A 47 -6.27 1.64 -3.55
CA ASP A 47 -5.23 2.56 -3.10
C ASP A 47 -4.46 1.99 -1.90
N GLY A 48 -3.38 2.65 -1.51
CA GLY A 48 -2.59 2.23 -0.35
C GLY A 48 -3.19 2.58 1.01
N SER A 49 -4.42 3.10 1.03
CA SER A 49 -5.27 3.15 2.24
C SER A 49 -6.18 1.93 2.37
N GLY A 50 -6.20 1.05 1.36
CA GLY A 50 -7.13 -0.07 1.28
C GLY A 50 -8.49 0.32 0.70
N SER A 51 -8.62 1.50 0.08
CA SER A 51 -9.87 1.89 -0.56
C SER A 51 -9.93 1.33 -1.99
N LEU A 52 -11.05 0.70 -2.33
CA LEU A 52 -11.29 0.18 -3.68
C LEU A 52 -11.42 1.32 -4.71
N ILE A 53 -10.54 1.31 -5.72
CA ILE A 53 -10.57 2.27 -6.84
C ILE A 53 -11.39 1.72 -8.00
N SER A 54 -11.11 0.49 -8.42
CA SER A 54 -11.76 -0.12 -9.59
C SER A 54 -11.79 -1.64 -9.52
N VAL A 55 -12.77 -2.20 -10.22
CA VAL A 55 -12.88 -3.63 -10.51
C VAL A 55 -13.13 -3.76 -12.00
N GLU A 56 -12.24 -4.45 -12.70
CA GLU A 56 -12.34 -4.75 -14.11
C GLU A 56 -12.62 -6.25 -14.25
N LEU A 57 -13.70 -6.58 -14.95
CA LEU A 57 -14.10 -7.96 -15.21
C LEU A 57 -14.06 -8.25 -16.70
N ASP A 58 -13.43 -9.37 -17.05
CA ASP A 58 -13.58 -9.96 -18.37
C ASP A 58 -15.00 -10.53 -18.49
N ARG A 59 -15.79 -9.98 -19.40
CA ARG A 59 -17.22 -10.32 -19.53
C ARG A 59 -17.43 -11.73 -20.05
N ASP A 60 -16.56 -12.20 -20.94
CA ASP A 60 -16.70 -13.52 -21.54
C ASP A 60 -16.39 -14.59 -20.50
N VAL A 61 -15.32 -14.40 -19.71
CA VAL A 61 -14.97 -15.32 -18.63
C VAL A 61 -15.97 -15.23 -17.47
N ALA A 62 -16.43 -14.03 -17.11
CA ALA A 62 -17.42 -13.86 -16.05
C ALA A 62 -18.78 -14.49 -16.41
N GLY A 63 -19.17 -14.44 -17.69
CA GLY A 63 -20.39 -15.08 -18.19
C GLY A 63 -20.38 -16.61 -18.09
N MET A 64 -19.21 -17.23 -17.94
CA MET A 64 -19.05 -18.68 -17.74
C MET A 64 -19.13 -19.10 -16.26
N GLN A 65 -19.17 -18.15 -15.32
CA GLN A 65 -19.22 -18.43 -13.88
C GLN A 65 -20.65 -18.38 -13.34
N THR A 66 -20.90 -19.12 -12.26
CA THR A 66 -22.10 -18.89 -11.44
C THR A 66 -21.94 -17.58 -10.65
N GLY A 67 -23.05 -16.90 -10.34
CA GLY A 67 -22.99 -15.66 -9.56
C GLY A 67 -22.30 -15.83 -8.20
N ALA A 68 -22.47 -16.98 -7.54
CA ALA A 68 -21.80 -17.30 -6.27
C ALA A 68 -20.28 -17.49 -6.44
N SER A 69 -19.85 -18.17 -7.51
CA SER A 69 -18.42 -18.34 -7.83
C SER A 69 -17.76 -17.00 -8.12
N LEU A 70 -18.40 -16.19 -8.98
CA LEU A 70 -17.93 -14.86 -9.34
C LEU A 70 -17.79 -13.96 -8.10
N ALA A 71 -18.83 -13.88 -7.26
CA ALA A 71 -18.80 -13.11 -6.03
C ALA A 71 -17.68 -13.58 -5.08
N GLY A 72 -17.49 -14.90 -4.93
CA GLY A 72 -16.42 -15.46 -4.11
C GLY A 72 -15.02 -15.10 -4.60
N HIS A 73 -14.80 -15.15 -5.92
CA HIS A 73 -13.51 -14.77 -6.51
C HIS A 73 -13.22 -13.27 -6.38
N VAL A 74 -14.21 -12.43 -6.65
CA VAL A 74 -14.08 -10.98 -6.55
C VAL A 74 -13.82 -10.55 -5.11
N LEU A 75 -14.61 -11.05 -4.15
CA LEU A 75 -14.44 -10.71 -2.74
C LEU A 75 -13.06 -11.15 -2.21
N ARG A 76 -12.59 -12.34 -2.60
CA ARG A 76 -11.25 -12.79 -2.24
C ARG A 76 -10.17 -11.86 -2.80
N ALA A 77 -10.27 -11.50 -4.08
CA ALA A 77 -9.30 -10.62 -4.72
C ALA A 77 -9.25 -9.22 -4.08
N ILE A 78 -10.42 -8.66 -3.69
CA ILE A 78 -10.50 -7.40 -2.95
C ILE A 78 -9.77 -7.50 -1.62
N ASN A 79 -10.11 -8.50 -0.79
CA ASN A 79 -9.48 -8.68 0.52
C ASN A 79 -7.96 -8.87 0.40
N GLU A 80 -7.50 -9.63 -0.58
CA GLU A 80 -6.06 -9.82 -0.82
C GLU A 80 -5.38 -8.52 -1.28
N ALA A 81 -6.03 -7.72 -2.12
CA ALA A 81 -5.52 -6.44 -2.56
C ALA A 81 -5.42 -5.44 -1.39
N GLU A 82 -6.48 -5.31 -0.58
CA GLU A 82 -6.51 -4.42 0.59
C GLU A 82 -5.44 -4.79 1.61
N ASN A 83 -5.33 -6.08 1.95
CA ASN A 83 -4.31 -6.56 2.89
C ASN A 83 -2.88 -6.30 2.37
N ALA A 84 -2.63 -6.56 1.08
CA ALA A 84 -1.33 -6.31 0.48
C ALA A 84 -0.99 -4.81 0.40
N ALA A 85 -1.99 -3.97 0.17
CA ALA A 85 -1.83 -2.52 0.16
C ALA A 85 -1.48 -1.97 1.55
N SER A 86 -2.18 -2.43 2.60
CA SER A 86 -1.87 -2.07 3.99
C SER A 86 -0.46 -2.52 4.39
N ALA A 87 -0.12 -3.79 4.13
CA ALA A 87 1.19 -4.34 4.45
C ALA A 87 2.33 -3.58 3.75
N ARG A 88 2.14 -3.20 2.47
CA ARG A 88 3.11 -2.38 1.73
C ARG A 88 3.29 -1.01 2.35
N ARG A 89 2.20 -0.35 2.76
CA ARG A 89 2.27 0.96 3.43
C ARG A 89 3.00 0.86 4.76
N GLU A 90 2.72 -0.16 5.56
CA GLU A 90 3.41 -0.41 6.82
C GLU A 90 4.90 -0.65 6.61
N ALA A 91 5.28 -1.44 5.59
CA ALA A 91 6.67 -1.66 5.22
C ALA A 91 7.39 -0.34 4.85
N MET A 92 6.77 0.52 4.03
CA MET A 92 7.37 1.82 3.66
C MET A 92 7.60 2.73 4.88
N ILE A 93 6.66 2.75 5.83
CA ILE A 93 6.79 3.52 7.06
C ILE A 93 7.90 2.93 7.94
N ALA A 94 7.96 1.60 8.05
CA ALA A 94 8.99 0.90 8.82
C ALA A 94 10.39 1.14 8.23
N GLU A 95 10.56 1.08 6.90
CA GLU A 95 11.81 1.38 6.21
C GLU A 95 12.26 2.84 6.46
N ALA A 96 11.33 3.80 6.38
CA ALA A 96 11.63 5.21 6.68
C ALA A 96 11.96 5.44 8.16
N SER A 97 11.42 4.62 9.06
CA SER A 97 11.68 4.69 10.51
C SER A 97 12.98 3.98 10.92
N GLY A 98 13.37 2.93 10.19
CA GLY A 98 14.50 2.04 10.48
C GLY A 98 15.79 2.35 9.72
N GLY A 99 15.85 3.41 8.90
CA GLY A 99 17.03 3.81 8.11
C GLY A 99 18.29 4.21 8.89
N THR A 100 18.39 3.88 10.18
CA THR A 100 19.62 3.96 10.98
C THR A 100 19.96 2.58 11.50
N GLU A 101 20.60 1.76 10.67
CA GLU A 101 21.42 0.60 11.09
C GLU A 101 22.09 0.00 9.84
N LYS A 102 23.13 0.68 9.34
CA LYS A 102 24.24 0.07 8.59
C LYS A 102 25.49 0.91 8.76
#